data_AF-A0A645FZE2-F1
#
_entry.id   AF-A0A645FZE2-F1
#
_cell.length_a   1.000
_cell.length_b   1.000
_cell.length_c   1.000
_cell.angle_alpha   90.00
_cell.angle_beta   90.00
_cell.angle_gamma   90.00
#
_symmetry.space_group_name_H-M   'P 1'
#
loop_
_entity.id
_entity.type
_entity.pdbx_description
1 polymer ?
#
loop_
_entity_poly.entity_id
_entity_poly.type
_entity_poly.pdbx_seq_one_letter_code
_entity_poly.pdbx_strand_id
1 'polypeptide(L)'
;MAHKRSTIEVIKKVPHDGGNLPQGEGPACLARVNGFSDVYGRLSWDKPAITITHYARNPASGRYTHPVQDRGLTAREAARLQSFPDGFQFEGKSDDIYRQIGEAVPPLLSCGVAVNVLIEYLSTEPTTTQLQTGMETIELPVSNSYSSVIAGIKNTRRRA
;
A
#
# COMPACT_ATOMS: atom_id res chain seq x y z
N MET A 1 1.01 21.54 1.88
CA MET A 1 -0.26 20.86 2.23
C MET A 1 -0.74 21.38 3.57
N ALA A 2 -1.97 21.88 3.63
CA ALA A 2 -2.53 22.40 4.88
C ALA A 2 -3.64 21.47 5.35
N HIS A 3 -3.41 20.74 6.45
CA HIS A 3 -4.51 20.14 7.20
C HIS A 3 -5.24 21.22 7.99
N LYS A 4 -6.47 20.94 8.41
CA LYS A 4 -7.21 21.83 9.32
C LYS A 4 -6.38 22.06 10.59
N ARG A 5 -6.47 23.27 11.16
CA ARG A 5 -5.75 23.62 12.40
C ARG A 5 -6.00 22.60 13.51
N SER A 6 -7.25 22.16 13.67
CA SER A 6 -7.62 21.12 14.65
C SER A 6 -6.83 19.83 14.48
N THR A 7 -6.62 19.36 13.24
CA THR A 7 -5.80 18.17 12.96
C THR A 7 -4.35 18.38 13.35
N ILE A 8 -3.78 19.55 13.04
CA ILE A 8 -2.39 19.87 13.38
C ILE A 8 -2.20 19.92 14.90
N GLU A 9 -3.13 20.52 15.63
CA GLU A 9 -3.09 20.55 17.10
C GLU A 9 -3.17 19.16 17.72
N VAL A 10 -3.88 18.21 17.10
CA VAL A 10 -3.87 16.80 17.53
C VAL A 10 -2.50 16.17 17.27
N ILE A 11 -1.91 16.36 16.08
CA ILE A 11 -0.62 15.77 15.71
C ILE A 11 0.52 16.26 16.61
N LYS A 12 0.51 17.54 17.00
CA LYS A 12 1.51 18.12 17.93
C LYS A 12 1.60 17.38 19.27
N LYS A 13 0.50 16.76 19.71
CA LYS A 13 0.44 16.01 20.97
C LYS A 13 0.94 14.57 20.84
N VAL A 14 1.10 14.08 19.61
CA VAL A 14 1.62 12.73 19.34
C VAL A 14 3.14 12.76 19.50
N PRO A 15 3.73 11.93 20.39
CA PRO A 15 5.17 11.87 20.58
C PRO A 15 5.91 11.57 19.26
N HIS A 16 7.07 12.18 19.06
CA HIS A 16 7.90 11.97 17.87
C HIS A 16 8.36 10.51 17.74
N ASP A 17 8.74 10.14 16.53
CA ASP A 17 9.35 8.85 16.17
C ASP A 17 8.55 7.62 16.62
N GLY A 18 7.42 7.37 15.95
CA GLY A 18 6.59 6.20 16.22
C GLY A 18 5.52 6.38 17.31
N GLY A 19 5.35 7.57 17.87
CA GLY A 19 4.35 7.81 18.91
C GLY A 19 2.91 7.56 18.48
N ASN A 20 2.10 7.16 19.45
CA ASN A 20 0.65 7.01 19.34
C ASN A 20 -0.05 8.24 19.91
N LEU A 21 -1.31 8.43 19.51
CA LEU A 21 -2.16 9.46 20.10
C LEU A 21 -2.34 9.19 21.61
N PRO A 22 -2.03 10.15 22.49
CA PRO A 22 -2.27 9.99 23.93
C PRO A 22 -3.75 9.79 24.26
N GLN A 23 -4.03 9.11 25.37
CA GLN A 23 -5.41 8.85 25.80
C GLN A 23 -6.15 10.17 26.09
N GLY A 24 -7.38 10.28 25.60
CA GLY A 24 -8.22 11.48 25.77
C GLY A 24 -7.95 12.57 24.74
N GLU A 25 -6.99 12.39 23.84
CA GLU A 25 -6.72 13.31 22.75
C GLU A 25 -7.45 12.95 21.46
N GLY A 26 -7.70 13.98 20.62
CA GLY A 26 -8.40 13.82 19.35
C GLY A 26 -9.93 13.73 19.46
N PRO A 27 -10.61 13.25 18.40
CA PRO A 27 -12.08 13.16 18.38
C PRO A 27 -12.62 12.17 19.40
N ALA A 28 -13.69 12.55 20.12
CA ALA A 28 -14.34 11.70 21.12
C ALA A 28 -14.81 10.33 20.59
N CYS A 29 -15.05 10.20 19.28
CA CYS A 29 -15.41 8.93 18.68
C CYS A 29 -14.31 7.86 18.77
N LEU A 30 -13.03 8.25 18.86
CA LEU A 30 -11.93 7.30 19.02
C LEU A 30 -11.97 6.58 20.37
N ALA A 31 -12.46 7.24 21.42
CA ALA A 31 -12.59 6.65 22.75
C ALA A 31 -13.80 5.71 22.90
N ARG A 32 -14.73 5.68 21.92
CA ARG A 32 -15.96 4.89 21.99
C ARG A 32 -15.76 3.42 21.61
N VAL A 33 -14.64 3.09 20.98
CA VAL A 33 -14.35 1.76 20.44
C VAL A 33 -12.95 1.33 20.86
N ASN A 34 -12.78 0.05 21.18
CA ASN A 34 -11.46 -0.49 21.44
C ASN A 34 -10.77 -0.83 20.11
N GLY A 35 -10.00 0.10 19.57
CA GLY A 35 -9.33 -0.02 18.27
C GLY A 35 -8.74 1.31 17.80
N PHE A 36 -8.29 1.35 16.54
CA PHE A 36 -7.79 2.59 15.89
C PHE A 36 -6.60 3.26 16.61
N SER A 37 -5.78 2.49 17.32
CA SER A 37 -4.62 2.99 18.07
C SER A 37 -3.56 3.67 17.19
N ASP A 38 -3.55 3.38 15.89
CA ASP A 38 -2.62 3.97 14.93
C ASP A 38 -3.12 5.29 14.32
N VAL A 39 -4.36 5.70 14.58
CA VAL A 39 -4.93 6.94 14.03
C VAL A 39 -4.19 8.15 14.59
N TYR A 40 -3.84 9.09 13.71
CA TYR A 40 -2.92 10.23 13.96
C TYR A 40 -1.49 9.84 14.34
N GLY A 41 -1.15 8.55 14.42
CA GLY A 41 0.17 8.09 14.83
C GLY A 41 1.28 8.58 13.89
N ARG A 42 2.48 8.72 14.44
CA ARG A 42 3.70 9.06 13.68
C ARG A 42 4.39 7.82 13.17
N LEU A 43 4.93 7.89 11.95
CA LEU A 43 5.90 6.89 11.51
C LEU A 43 7.15 6.93 12.41
N SER A 44 7.91 5.84 12.41
CA SER A 44 9.20 5.75 13.08
C SER A 44 10.31 5.67 12.03
N TRP A 45 11.48 6.20 12.36
CA TRP A 45 12.66 6.14 11.49
C TRP A 45 13.20 4.72 11.35
N ASP A 46 13.22 3.97 12.45
CA ASP A 46 13.87 2.66 12.53
C ASP A 46 12.91 1.48 12.35
N LYS A 47 11.68 1.75 11.88
CA LYS A 47 10.67 0.71 11.63
C LYS A 47 10.10 0.82 10.21
N PRO A 48 9.71 -0.31 9.59
CA PRO A 48 8.96 -0.28 8.35
C PRO A 48 7.70 0.58 8.48
N ALA A 49 7.34 1.28 7.41
CA ALA A 49 6.07 1.98 7.34
C ALA A 49 4.90 0.98 7.33
N ILE A 50 3.75 1.43 7.81
CA ILE A 50 2.49 0.71 7.59
C ILE A 50 2.11 0.73 6.10
N THR A 51 1.15 -0.10 5.71
CA THR A 51 0.60 -0.10 4.35
C THR A 51 0.18 1.31 3.92
N ILE A 52 0.76 1.79 2.83
CA ILE A 52 0.38 3.07 2.23
C ILE A 52 -0.88 2.86 1.41
N THR A 53 -2.00 3.33 1.94
CA THR A 53 -3.32 3.26 1.29
C THR A 53 -3.62 4.53 0.50
N HIS A 54 -4.68 4.51 -0.31
CA HIS A 54 -5.14 5.70 -1.03
C HIS A 54 -5.52 6.89 -0.12
N TYR A 55 -5.85 6.62 1.15
CA TYR A 55 -6.13 7.65 2.16
C TYR A 55 -4.91 8.04 3.00
N ALA A 56 -3.69 7.66 2.61
CA ALA A 56 -2.46 8.01 3.33
C ALA A 56 -2.20 9.53 3.45
N ARG A 57 -2.96 10.36 2.72
CA ARG A 57 -2.97 11.82 2.95
C ARG A 57 -3.52 12.17 4.32
N ASN A 58 -4.49 11.43 4.83
CA ASN A 58 -5.29 11.80 5.98
C ASN A 58 -4.72 11.17 7.28
N PRO A 59 -4.19 11.97 8.22
CA PRO A 59 -3.75 11.48 9.53
C PRO A 59 -4.84 10.76 10.31
N ALA A 60 -6.12 11.08 10.07
CA ALA A 60 -7.23 10.43 10.75
C ALA A 60 -7.50 8.99 10.23
N SER A 61 -6.84 8.58 9.14
CA SER A 61 -7.02 7.26 8.51
C SER A 61 -5.96 6.23 8.93
N GLY A 62 -4.99 6.63 9.76
CA GLY A 62 -3.93 5.73 10.25
C GLY A 62 -2.63 6.47 10.56
N ARG A 63 -1.53 5.71 10.66
CA ARG A 63 -0.20 6.21 11.00
C ARG A 63 0.49 6.84 9.78
N TYR A 64 -0.04 7.96 9.32
CA TYR A 64 0.43 8.66 8.12
C TYR A 64 0.98 10.06 8.43
N THR A 65 1.60 10.24 9.60
CA THR A 65 2.24 11.51 9.97
C THR A 65 3.76 11.38 9.99
N HIS A 66 4.44 12.48 9.68
CA HIS A 66 5.90 12.51 9.63
C HIS A 66 6.49 12.18 11.01
N PRO A 67 7.61 11.43 11.09
CA PRO A 67 8.23 11.06 12.37
C PRO A 67 8.63 12.23 13.30
N VAL A 68 8.64 13.47 12.81
CA VAL A 68 9.21 14.63 13.52
C VAL A 68 8.39 15.89 13.23
N GLN A 69 7.98 16.11 11.99
CA GLN A 69 7.25 17.33 11.61
C GLN A 69 5.76 17.20 11.92
N ASP A 70 5.11 18.29 12.33
CA ASP A 70 3.68 18.32 12.66
C ASP A 70 2.79 18.34 11.41
N ARG A 71 2.90 17.32 10.56
CA ARG A 71 2.13 17.19 9.32
C ARG A 71 1.92 15.74 8.91
N GLY A 72 0.94 15.52 8.05
CA GLY A 72 0.80 14.29 7.30
C GLY A 72 1.97 14.07 6.31
N LEU A 73 2.05 12.85 5.80
CA LEU A 73 2.93 12.51 4.70
C LEU A 73 2.55 13.29 3.44
N THR A 74 3.57 13.76 2.73
CA THR A 74 3.45 14.30 1.37
C THR A 74 3.27 13.17 0.37
N ALA A 75 2.81 13.51 -0.85
CA ALA A 75 2.68 12.55 -1.95
C ALA A 75 4.03 11.86 -2.22
N ARG A 76 5.12 12.63 -2.22
CA ARG A 76 6.45 12.10 -2.53
C ARG A 76 6.97 11.17 -1.45
N GLU A 77 6.72 11.47 -0.18
CA GLU A 77 7.08 10.54 0.92
C GLU A 77 6.29 9.24 0.82
N ALA A 78 4.97 9.30 0.57
CA ALA A 78 4.15 8.12 0.36
C ALA A 78 4.62 7.30 -0.86
N ALA A 79 4.98 7.97 -1.96
CA ALA A 79 5.50 7.35 -3.17
C ALA A 79 6.85 6.64 -2.92
N ARG A 80 7.76 7.26 -2.15
CA ARG A 80 9.03 6.63 -1.76
C ARG A 80 8.83 5.38 -0.92
N LEU A 81 7.89 5.43 0.02
CA LEU A 81 7.53 4.24 0.82
C LEU A 81 6.94 3.12 -0.06
N GLN A 82 6.27 3.48 -1.14
CA GLN A 82 5.82 2.55 -2.19
C GLN A 82 6.91 2.23 -3.23
N SER A 83 8.17 2.59 -2.99
CA SER A 83 9.32 2.34 -3.88
C SER A 83 9.26 2.97 -5.27
N PHE A 84 8.43 4.00 -5.46
CA PHE A 84 8.46 4.77 -6.70
C PHE A 84 9.77 5.57 -6.82
N PRO A 85 10.37 5.63 -8.03
CA PRO A 85 11.50 6.51 -8.25
C PRO A 85 11.09 7.98 -8.08
N ASP A 86 12.02 8.80 -7.61
CA ASP A 86 11.75 10.22 -7.31
C ASP A 86 11.31 11.03 -8.54
N GLY A 87 11.73 10.61 -9.73
CA GLY A 87 11.33 11.20 -11.01
C GLY A 87 9.95 10.75 -11.52
N PHE A 88 9.29 9.78 -10.88
CA PHE A 88 7.97 9.32 -11.32
C PHE A 88 6.94 10.45 -11.19
N GLN A 89 6.19 10.69 -12.26
CA GLN A 89 5.18 11.72 -12.34
C GLN A 89 3.80 11.10 -12.12
N PHE A 90 3.03 11.72 -11.21
CA PHE A 90 1.64 11.35 -10.95
C PHE A 90 0.74 12.46 -11.50
N GLU A 91 -0.40 12.09 -12.04
CA GLU A 91 -1.31 13.04 -12.69
C GLU A 91 -2.59 13.27 -11.89
N GLY A 92 -3.25 14.40 -12.15
CA GLY A 92 -4.54 14.74 -11.54
C GLY A 92 -4.45 15.52 -10.23
N LYS A 93 -5.55 15.54 -9.49
CA LYS A 93 -5.62 16.30 -8.23
C LYS A 93 -4.91 15.55 -7.11
N SER A 94 -4.74 16.24 -6.00
CA SER A 94 -4.16 15.71 -4.78
C SER A 94 -4.66 14.30 -4.43
N ASP A 95 -5.98 14.07 -4.41
CA ASP A 95 -6.58 12.78 -4.04
C ASP A 95 -6.37 11.71 -5.11
N ASP A 96 -6.38 12.08 -6.39
CA ASP A 96 -6.06 11.16 -7.49
C ASP A 96 -4.62 10.66 -7.41
N ILE A 97 -3.67 11.54 -7.05
CA ILE A 97 -2.26 11.19 -6.87
C ILE A 97 -2.09 10.18 -5.72
N TYR A 98 -2.77 10.38 -4.59
CA TYR A 98 -2.66 9.42 -3.48
C TYR A 98 -3.39 8.13 -3.77
N ARG A 99 -4.47 8.16 -4.56
CA ARG A 99 -5.12 6.95 -5.08
C ARG A 99 -4.15 6.14 -5.95
N GLN A 100 -3.49 6.78 -6.91
CA GLN A 100 -2.46 6.13 -7.73
C GLN A 100 -1.33 5.52 -6.88
N ILE A 101 -0.81 6.25 -5.89
CA ILE A 101 0.26 5.74 -5.01
C ILE A 101 -0.22 4.59 -4.15
N GLY A 102 -1.40 4.72 -3.53
CA GLY A 102 -1.89 3.78 -2.53
C GLY A 102 -2.48 2.50 -3.08
N GLU A 103 -2.95 2.51 -4.33
CA GLU A 103 -3.50 1.34 -5.02
C GLU A 103 -2.45 0.64 -5.91
N ALA A 104 -1.30 1.26 -6.15
CA ALA A 104 -0.24 0.67 -6.94
C ALA A 104 0.44 -0.51 -6.21
N VAL A 105 0.94 -1.45 -7.02
CA VAL A 105 1.93 -2.43 -6.58
C VAL A 105 3.31 -1.74 -6.53
N PRO A 106 4.09 -1.87 -5.43
CA PRO A 106 5.40 -1.25 -5.33
C PRO A 106 6.31 -1.64 -6.51
N PRO A 107 6.93 -0.68 -7.23
CA PRO A 107 7.78 -1.00 -8.39
C PRO A 107 8.92 -1.98 -8.10
N LEU A 108 9.57 -1.91 -6.93
CA LEU A 108 10.64 -2.86 -6.59
C LEU A 108 10.11 -4.29 -6.38
N LEU A 109 8.91 -4.45 -5.83
CA LEU A 109 8.26 -5.75 -5.71
C LEU A 109 7.94 -6.31 -7.11
N SER A 110 7.33 -5.50 -7.97
CA SER A 110 7.03 -5.88 -9.35
C SER A 110 8.29 -6.27 -10.13
N CYS A 111 9.38 -5.54 -9.95
CA CYS A 111 10.67 -5.86 -10.54
C CYS A 111 11.19 -7.24 -10.07
N GLY A 112 11.16 -7.51 -8.77
CA GLY A 112 11.58 -8.81 -8.22
C GLY A 112 10.77 -9.99 -8.78
N VAL A 113 9.44 -9.82 -8.90
CA VAL A 113 8.58 -10.84 -9.52
C VAL A 113 8.94 -11.03 -11.00
N ALA A 114 9.08 -9.95 -11.75
CA ALA A 114 9.40 -10.00 -13.18
C ALA A 114 10.77 -10.68 -13.45
N VAL A 115 11.77 -10.38 -12.62
CA VAL A 115 13.10 -11.02 -12.72
C VAL A 115 13.00 -12.52 -12.48
N ASN A 116 12.27 -12.97 -11.46
CA ASN A 116 12.10 -14.40 -11.21
C ASN A 116 11.40 -15.11 -12.38
N VAL A 117 10.34 -14.52 -12.93
CA VAL A 117 9.64 -15.07 -14.10
C VAL A 117 10.58 -15.14 -15.31
N LEU A 118 11.41 -14.12 -15.53
CA LEU A 118 12.37 -14.09 -16.62
C LEU A 118 13.45 -15.18 -16.46
N ILE A 119 14.00 -15.35 -15.25
CA ILE A 119 14.99 -16.39 -14.97
C ILE A 119 14.40 -17.78 -15.26
N GLU A 120 13.19 -18.05 -14.76
CA GLU A 120 12.49 -19.32 -15.01
C GLU A 120 12.31 -19.56 -16.51
N TYR A 121 11.85 -18.52 -17.23
CA TYR A 121 11.63 -18.57 -18.67
C TYR A 121 12.90 -18.85 -19.46
N LEU A 122 14.04 -18.27 -19.06
CA LEU A 122 15.32 -18.47 -19.72
C LEU A 122 16.02 -19.78 -19.32
N SER A 123 15.70 -20.34 -18.16
CA SER A 123 16.34 -21.56 -17.64
C SER A 123 15.65 -22.84 -18.12
N THR A 124 14.42 -22.73 -18.62
CA THR A 124 13.62 -23.88 -19.04
C THR A 124 13.80 -24.10 -20.54
N GLU A 125 14.27 -25.28 -20.95
CA GLU A 125 14.24 -25.64 -22.36
C GLU A 125 12.78 -25.83 -22.81
N PRO A 126 12.34 -25.17 -23.88
CA PRO A 126 10.99 -25.34 -24.39
C PRO A 126 10.79 -26.78 -24.87
N THR A 127 9.63 -27.34 -24.57
CA THR A 127 9.26 -28.69 -25.03
C THR A 127 9.05 -28.67 -26.54
N THR A 128 9.30 -29.79 -27.24
CA THR A 128 9.06 -29.94 -28.69
C THR A 128 7.68 -29.44 -29.13
N THR A 129 6.65 -29.67 -28.32
CA THR A 129 5.29 -29.17 -28.57
C THR A 129 5.23 -27.64 -28.56
N GLN A 130 5.84 -26.98 -27.56
CA GLN A 130 5.86 -25.51 -27.45
C GLN A 130 6.60 -24.85 -28.62
N LEU A 131 7.66 -25.49 -29.13
CA LEU A 131 8.37 -25.05 -30.33
C LEU A 131 7.51 -25.16 -31.59
N GLN A 132 6.63 -26.17 -31.67
CA GLN A 132 5.77 -26.40 -32.83
C GLN A 132 4.52 -25.52 -32.84
N THR A 133 3.89 -25.31 -31.69
CA THR A 133 2.66 -24.50 -31.57
C THR A 133 2.91 -23.02 -31.38
N GLY A 134 4.14 -22.62 -31.01
CA GLY A 134 4.43 -21.26 -30.55
C GLY A 134 3.85 -20.97 -29.16
N MET A 135 3.93 -19.71 -28.71
CA MET A 135 3.26 -19.27 -27.49
C MET A 135 1.75 -19.23 -27.71
N GLU A 136 0.98 -19.93 -26.87
CA GLU A 136 -0.47 -19.71 -26.80
C GLU A 136 -0.75 -18.30 -26.25
N THR A 137 -1.41 -17.48 -27.05
CA THR A 137 -1.94 -16.20 -26.58
C THR A 137 -3.17 -16.43 -25.71
N ILE A 138 -3.20 -15.81 -24.54
CA ILE A 138 -4.39 -15.78 -23.70
C ILE A 138 -5.32 -14.70 -24.26
N GLU A 139 -6.25 -15.09 -25.14
CA GLU A 139 -7.24 -14.17 -25.71
C GLU A 139 -8.50 -14.02 -24.84
N LEU A 140 -8.75 -14.98 -23.96
CA LEU A 140 -9.89 -15.00 -23.05
C LEU A 140 -9.41 -15.11 -21.60
N PRO A 141 -10.10 -14.47 -20.64
CA PRO A 141 -9.73 -14.59 -19.24
C PRO A 141 -9.79 -16.06 -18.81
N VAL A 142 -8.76 -16.50 -18.09
CA VAL A 142 -8.61 -17.88 -17.59
C VAL A 142 -9.82 -18.32 -16.73
N SER A 143 -10.58 -17.37 -16.19
CA SER A 143 -11.87 -17.62 -15.55
C SER A 143 -12.77 -16.38 -15.59
N ASN A 144 -14.08 -16.58 -15.40
CA ASN A 144 -15.05 -15.48 -15.29
C ASN A 144 -14.80 -14.54 -14.10
N SER A 145 -14.10 -15.00 -13.04
CA SER A 145 -13.76 -14.17 -11.88
C SER A 145 -12.70 -14.85 -11.00
N TYR A 146 -11.62 -14.12 -10.75
CA TYR A 146 -10.53 -14.57 -9.85
C TYR A 146 -11.03 -14.87 -8.43
N SER A 147 -12.03 -14.12 -7.96
CA SER A 147 -12.65 -14.31 -6.64
C SER A 147 -13.37 -15.66 -6.53
N SER A 148 -14.04 -16.10 -7.61
CA SER A 148 -14.73 -17.39 -7.67
C SER A 148 -13.75 -18.56 -7.64
N VAL A 149 -12.60 -18.40 -8.32
CA VAL A 149 -11.53 -19.40 -8.34
C VAL A 149 -10.92 -19.60 -6.94
N ILE A 150 -10.61 -18.50 -6.23
CA ILE A 150 -10.07 -18.60 -4.85
C ILE A 150 -11.05 -19.28 -3.89
N ALA A 151 -12.34 -18.95 -3.98
CA ALA A 151 -13.36 -19.60 -3.17
C ALA A 151 -13.43 -21.11 -3.42
N GLY A 152 -13.32 -21.52 -4.70
CA GLY A 152 -13.20 -22.92 -5.09
C GLY A 152 -11.98 -23.60 -4.47
N ILE A 153 -10.79 -23.03 -4.61
CA ILE A 153 -9.53 -23.58 -4.08
C ILE A 153 -9.59 -23.77 -2.55
N LYS A 154 -10.15 -22.79 -1.83
CA LYS A 154 -10.31 -22.87 -0.37
C LYS A 154 -11.28 -23.98 0.05
N ASN A 155 -12.35 -24.21 -0.70
CA ASN A 155 -13.32 -25.26 -0.42
C ASN A 155 -12.76 -26.66 -0.72
N THR A 156 -11.96 -26.82 -1.78
CA THR A 156 -11.32 -28.10 -2.11
C THR A 156 -10.30 -28.52 -1.04
N ARG A 157 -9.50 -27.57 -0.52
CA ARG A 157 -8.55 -27.83 0.59
C ARG A 157 -9.21 -28.11 1.95
N ARG A 158 -10.50 -27.78 2.12
CA ARG A 158 -11.27 -28.09 3.34
C ARG A 158 -11.94 -29.46 3.31
N ARG A 159 -11.99 -30.11 2.14
CA ARG A 159 -12.63 -31.41 1.92
C ARG A 159 -11.62 -32.56 1.80
N ALA A 160 -10.34 -32.25 1.79
CA ALA A 160 -9.23 -33.20 1.93
C ALA A 160 -8.73 -33.17 3.38
#